data_AF-A0A9D3S2H8-F1
#
_entry.id   AF-A0A9D3S2H8-F1
#
_cell.length_a   1.000
_cell.length_b   1.000
_cell.length_c   1.000
_cell.angle_alpha   90.00
_cell.angle_beta   90.00
_cell.angle_gamma   90.00
#
_symmetry.space_group_name_H-M   'P 1'
#
loop_
_entity.id
_entity.type
_entity.pdbx_description
1 polymer ?
#
loop_
_entity_poly.entity_id
_entity_poly.type
_entity_poly.pdbx_seq_one_letter_code
_entity_poly.pdbx_strand_id
1 'polypeptide(L)'
;MPGMDHHSGSKHLSYKDALQWQMPASGPGNSAAAQNDPVNKLKASLRNIMHRHPEGMSLAQIRRSCPLLRDPVLLKDFASSKLLLASLTDVVQLQGIGIQTRVCPAAAAAAPRT
;
A
#
# COMPACT_ATOMS: atom_id res chain seq x y z
N MET A 1 53.89 -25.21 -31.22
CA MET A 1 52.81 -25.76 -30.38
C MET A 1 51.51 -25.57 -31.14
N PRO A 2 50.88 -26.65 -31.63
CA PRO A 2 49.68 -26.62 -32.46
C PRO A 2 48.39 -26.56 -31.64
N GLY A 3 47.31 -26.06 -32.27
CA GLY A 3 45.94 -26.52 -32.06
C GLY A 3 45.12 -25.77 -31.01
N MET A 4 44.00 -25.18 -31.45
CA MET A 4 42.67 -25.29 -30.83
C MET A 4 41.67 -24.48 -31.66
N ASP A 5 41.24 -25.13 -32.73
CA ASP A 5 40.00 -24.93 -33.48
C ASP A 5 38.77 -24.90 -32.57
N HIS A 6 37.87 -23.94 -32.80
CA HIS A 6 36.46 -24.06 -32.45
C HIS A 6 35.61 -23.59 -33.64
N HIS A 7 35.04 -24.55 -34.36
CA HIS A 7 33.87 -24.35 -35.19
C HIS A 7 32.66 -24.13 -34.28
N SER A 8 31.88 -23.07 -34.49
CA SER A 8 30.45 -23.13 -34.16
C SER A 8 29.67 -22.13 -35.00
N GLY A 9 28.83 -22.66 -35.88
CA GLY A 9 28.15 -21.93 -36.94
C GLY A 9 27.04 -21.01 -36.44
N SER A 10 27.06 -19.76 -36.90
CA SER A 10 25.92 -18.87 -36.82
C SER A 10 24.95 -19.19 -37.95
N LYS A 11 23.94 -20.00 -37.62
CA LYS A 11 22.80 -20.29 -38.49
C LYS A 11 21.96 -19.02 -38.65
N HIS A 12 21.82 -18.65 -39.91
CA HIS A 12 20.88 -17.70 -40.49
C HIS A 12 19.46 -17.84 -39.90
N LEU A 13 18.98 -16.83 -39.16
CA LEU A 13 17.57 -16.71 -38.78
C LEU A 13 16.90 -15.59 -39.59
N SER A 14 15.90 -16.01 -40.35
CA SER A 14 15.14 -15.26 -41.35
C SER A 14 14.05 -14.38 -40.70
N TYR A 15 13.91 -13.14 -41.18
CA TYR A 15 13.06 -12.06 -40.62
C TYR A 15 11.53 -12.23 -40.84
N LYS A 16 11.03 -13.43 -41.21
CA LYS A 16 9.67 -13.61 -41.72
C LYS A 16 8.60 -14.05 -40.70
N ASP A 17 8.84 -13.93 -39.39
CA ASP A 17 7.99 -14.54 -38.36
C ASP A 17 7.44 -13.59 -37.26
N ALA A 18 7.23 -12.31 -37.54
CA ALA A 18 6.65 -11.41 -36.52
C ALA A 18 5.61 -10.41 -37.05
N LEU A 19 4.87 -10.77 -38.10
CA LEU A 19 3.66 -10.07 -38.54
C LEU A 19 2.49 -11.05 -38.59
N GLN A 20 2.15 -11.61 -37.43
CA GLN A 20 0.91 -12.34 -37.22
C GLN A 20 0.05 -11.60 -36.18
N TRP A 21 -0.66 -10.60 -36.68
CA TRP A 21 -2.06 -10.28 -36.43
C TRP A 21 -2.65 -10.29 -34.99
N GLN A 22 -3.48 -9.27 -34.78
CA GLN A 22 -4.67 -9.19 -33.92
C GLN A 22 -4.51 -8.56 -32.51
N MET A 23 -4.80 -7.25 -32.46
CA MET A 23 -5.68 -6.71 -31.41
C MET A 23 -7.13 -7.19 -31.66
N PRO A 24 -8.11 -7.14 -30.73
CA PRO A 24 -8.12 -6.49 -29.41
C PRO A 24 -8.66 -7.39 -28.27
N ALA A 25 -8.24 -7.16 -27.03
CA ALA A 25 -8.93 -7.72 -25.86
C ALA A 25 -9.17 -6.63 -24.82
N SER A 26 -10.37 -6.06 -24.88
CA SER A 26 -11.03 -5.45 -23.73
C SER A 26 -11.14 -6.51 -22.63
N GLY A 27 -10.33 -6.39 -21.58
CA GLY A 27 -10.43 -7.20 -20.37
C GLY A 27 -10.85 -6.33 -19.17
N PRO A 28 -12.01 -6.57 -18.54
CA PRO A 28 -12.33 -5.99 -17.24
C PRO A 28 -11.64 -6.84 -16.18
N GLY A 29 -10.48 -6.41 -15.69
CA GLY A 29 -9.76 -7.25 -14.75
C GLY A 29 -8.46 -6.66 -14.27
N ASN A 30 -8.54 -5.57 -13.49
CA ASN A 30 -7.41 -5.17 -12.66
C ASN A 30 -7.84 -5.00 -11.20
N SER A 31 -8.35 -6.08 -10.62
CA SER A 31 -8.57 -6.19 -9.16
C SER A 31 -7.32 -6.72 -8.41
N ALA A 32 -6.19 -6.92 -9.09
CA ALA A 32 -4.95 -7.42 -8.49
C ALA A 32 -4.02 -6.31 -7.95
N ALA A 33 -4.28 -5.04 -8.27
CA ALA A 33 -3.46 -3.92 -7.79
C ALA A 33 -3.67 -3.59 -6.29
N ALA A 34 -4.77 -4.07 -5.68
CA ALA A 34 -5.14 -3.70 -4.31
C ALA A 34 -4.32 -4.40 -3.21
N GLN A 35 -3.63 -5.51 -3.52
CA GLN A 35 -2.95 -6.33 -2.50
C GLN A 35 -1.53 -5.88 -2.14
N ASN A 36 -0.92 -4.99 -2.93
CA ASN A 36 0.42 -4.46 -2.64
C ASN A 36 0.43 -2.97 -2.31
N ASP A 37 -0.74 -2.39 -2.04
CA ASP A 37 -0.83 -1.00 -1.63
C ASP A 37 -0.46 -0.87 -0.14
N PRO A 38 0.62 -0.13 0.20
CA PRO A 38 1.08 0.00 1.57
C PRO A 38 0.04 0.73 2.44
N VAL A 39 -0.78 1.59 1.86
CA VAL A 39 -1.85 2.32 2.58
C VAL A 39 -2.96 1.36 2.99
N ASN A 40 -3.34 0.40 2.13
CA ASN A 40 -4.31 -0.64 2.48
C ASN A 40 -3.80 -1.55 3.63
N LYS A 41 -2.51 -1.92 3.62
CA LYS A 41 -1.89 -2.67 4.73
C LYS A 41 -1.90 -1.87 6.04
N LEU A 42 -1.62 -0.56 5.96
CA LEU A 42 -1.71 0.34 7.10
C LEU A 42 -3.16 0.42 7.62
N LYS A 43 -4.14 0.65 6.76
CA LYS A 43 -5.57 0.70 7.12
C LYS A 43 -6.02 -0.59 7.80
N ALA A 44 -5.69 -1.76 7.26
CA ALA A 44 -6.01 -3.04 7.86
C ALA A 44 -5.39 -3.19 9.26
N SER A 45 -4.10 -2.82 9.41
CA SER A 45 -3.42 -2.83 10.70
C SER A 45 -4.06 -1.89 11.71
N LEU A 46 -4.43 -0.68 11.30
CA LEU A 46 -5.12 0.29 12.14
C LEU A 46 -6.49 -0.23 12.57
N ARG A 47 -7.29 -0.80 11.67
CA ARG A 47 -8.58 -1.43 12.02
C ARG A 47 -8.42 -2.50 13.09
N ASN A 48 -7.45 -3.40 12.93
CA ASN A 48 -7.18 -4.45 13.90
C ASN A 48 -6.71 -3.92 15.27
N ILE A 49 -5.94 -2.83 15.28
CA ILE A 49 -5.52 -2.18 16.53
C ILE A 49 -6.72 -1.48 17.20
N MET A 50 -7.51 -0.71 16.45
CA MET A 50 -8.67 0.00 16.99
C MET A 50 -9.77 -0.95 17.46
N HIS A 51 -9.91 -2.13 16.86
CA HIS A 51 -10.83 -3.16 17.35
C HIS A 51 -10.48 -3.64 18.77
N ARG A 52 -9.19 -3.64 19.14
CA ARG A 52 -8.71 -4.01 20.47
C ARG A 52 -8.71 -2.84 21.47
N HIS A 53 -8.85 -1.61 20.97
CA HIS A 53 -8.80 -0.37 21.76
C HIS A 53 -9.97 0.55 21.38
N PRO A 54 -11.21 0.19 21.74
CA PRO A 54 -12.40 0.97 21.41
C PRO A 54 -12.38 2.38 22.01
N GLU A 55 -11.70 2.57 23.15
CA GLU A 55 -11.48 3.87 23.80
C GLU A 55 -10.45 4.78 23.09
N GLY A 56 -9.81 4.25 22.05
CA GLY A 56 -8.73 4.91 21.33
C GLY A 56 -7.40 4.91 22.09
N MET A 57 -6.34 5.33 21.40
CA MET A 57 -4.98 5.32 21.94
C MET A 57 -4.26 6.63 21.65
N SER A 58 -3.27 6.99 22.47
CA SER A 58 -2.39 8.13 22.15
C SER A 58 -1.59 7.88 20.87
N LEU A 59 -1.19 8.95 20.17
CA LEU A 59 -0.31 8.85 19.01
C LEU A 59 0.99 8.06 19.31
N ALA A 60 1.54 8.20 20.52
CA ALA A 60 2.74 7.48 20.93
C ALA A 60 2.50 5.97 21.08
N GLN A 61 1.34 5.55 21.60
CA GLN A 61 0.96 4.14 21.66
C GLN A 61 0.74 3.57 20.27
N ILE A 62 0.00 4.26 19.40
CA ILE A 62 -0.21 3.81 18.02
C ILE A 62 1.11 3.65 17.25
N ARG A 63 2.05 4.58 17.39
CA ARG A 63 3.37 4.50 16.74
C ARG A 63 4.25 3.36 17.26
N ARG A 64 3.92 2.77 18.41
CA ARG A 64 4.57 1.57 18.93
C ARG A 64 3.86 0.30 18.43
N SER A 65 2.53 0.32 18.38
CA SER A 65 1.72 -0.82 17.94
C SER A 65 1.67 -1.01 16.42
N CYS A 66 1.89 0.07 15.65
CA CYS A 66 1.88 0.05 14.18
C CYS A 66 3.21 0.62 13.62
N PRO A 67 4.21 -0.22 13.37
CA PRO A 67 5.51 0.23 12.84
C PRO A 67 5.39 0.84 11.42
N LEU A 68 4.34 0.50 10.66
CA LEU A 68 4.04 1.06 9.34
C LEU A 68 3.90 2.59 9.36
N LEU A 69 3.55 3.19 10.51
CA LEU A 69 3.48 4.66 10.64
C LEU A 69 4.85 5.35 10.66
N ARG A 70 5.94 4.58 10.67
CA ARG A 70 7.32 5.06 10.53
C ARG A 70 7.90 4.76 9.15
N ASP A 71 7.13 4.09 8.29
CA ASP A 71 7.57 3.74 6.95
C ASP A 71 7.72 5.03 6.11
N PRO A 72 8.92 5.35 5.60
CA PRO A 72 9.14 6.55 4.80
C PRO A 72 8.31 6.54 3.50
N VAL A 73 7.96 5.37 2.96
CA VAL A 73 7.12 5.25 1.76
C VAL A 73 5.72 5.80 2.03
N LEU A 74 5.15 5.48 3.20
CA LEU A 74 3.83 5.94 3.63
C LEU A 74 3.82 7.41 4.04
N LEU A 75 4.97 7.96 4.42
CA LEU A 75 5.14 9.34 4.85
C LEU A 75 5.59 10.28 3.72
N LYS A 76 5.86 9.76 2.52
CA LYS A 76 6.39 10.56 1.40
C LYS A 76 5.55 11.82 1.12
N ASP A 77 4.23 11.69 1.18
CA ASP A 77 3.29 12.78 0.90
C ASP A 77 2.73 13.45 2.18
N PHE A 78 3.27 13.11 3.35
CA PHE A 78 2.78 13.60 4.65
C PHE A 78 3.93 14.09 5.54
N ALA A 79 3.84 15.33 6.01
CA ALA A 79 4.87 15.89 6.91
C ALA A 79 4.99 15.16 8.26
N SER A 80 4.00 14.33 8.64
CA SER A 80 4.08 13.49 9.84
C SER A 80 3.07 12.33 9.81
N SER A 81 3.32 11.32 10.66
CA SER A 81 2.36 10.23 10.90
C SER A 81 1.01 10.73 11.42
N LYS A 82 0.97 11.90 12.08
CA LYS A 82 -0.28 12.53 12.53
C LYS A 82 -1.11 12.99 11.33
N LEU A 83 -0.50 13.61 10.32
CA LEU A 83 -1.19 14.03 9.10
C LEU A 83 -1.64 12.84 8.26
N LEU A 84 -0.82 11.79 8.17
CA LEU A 84 -1.22 10.54 7.55
C LEU A 84 -2.44 9.93 8.25
N LEU A 85 -2.47 9.87 9.58
CA LEU A 85 -3.66 9.38 10.30
C LEU A 85 -4.86 10.30 10.12
N ALA A 86 -4.65 11.62 10.01
CA ALA A 86 -5.71 12.59 9.75
C ALA A 86 -6.33 12.43 8.36
N SER A 87 -5.60 11.91 7.37
CA SER A 87 -6.16 11.61 6.03
C SER A 87 -6.94 10.29 5.98
N LEU A 88 -6.75 9.41 6.96
CA LEU A 88 -7.40 8.10 7.07
C LEU A 88 -8.69 8.14 7.91
N THR A 89 -9.56 9.12 7.64
CA THR A 89 -10.81 9.35 8.38
C THR A 89 -11.82 8.21 8.28
N ASP A 90 -11.70 7.35 7.26
CA ASP A 90 -12.47 6.11 7.11
C ASP A 90 -12.15 5.06 8.19
N VAL A 91 -10.94 5.11 8.77
CA VAL A 91 -10.46 4.08 9.70
C VAL A 91 -10.28 4.62 11.11
N VAL A 92 -9.79 5.85 11.23
CA VAL A 92 -9.48 6.47 12.51
C VAL A 92 -9.96 7.91 12.56
N GLN A 93 -10.22 8.40 13.76
CA GLN A 93 -10.47 9.80 14.05
C GLN A 93 -9.44 10.30 15.06
N LEU A 94 -8.94 11.51 14.84
CA LEU A 94 -8.05 12.18 15.79
C LEU A 94 -8.87 13.10 16.70
N GLN A 95 -8.73 12.93 18.00
CA GLN A 95 -9.41 13.75 19.01
C GLN A 95 -8.39 14.40 19.95
N GLY A 96 -8.59 15.68 20.29
CA GLY A 96 -7.72 16.43 21.21
C GLY A 96 -6.59 17.22 20.54
N ILE A 97 -5.85 17.98 21.34
CA ILE A 97 -4.91 19.02 20.87
C ILE A 97 -3.45 18.64 21.17
N GLY A 98 -2.56 18.92 20.22
CA GLY A 98 -1.11 18.77 20.40
C GLY A 98 -0.68 17.33 20.73
N ILE A 99 0.01 17.16 21.86
CA ILE A 99 0.50 15.87 22.35
C ILE A 99 -0.59 15.01 23.01
N GLN A 100 -1.71 15.62 23.39
CA GLN A 100 -2.86 14.93 23.97
C GLN A 100 -3.79 14.35 22.88
N THR A 101 -3.38 14.42 21.61
CA THR A 101 -4.15 13.81 20.52
C THR A 101 -4.25 12.29 20.70
N ARG A 102 -5.49 11.83 20.82
CA ARG A 102 -5.88 10.43 20.77
C ARG A 102 -6.32 10.05 19.37
N VAL A 103 -6.08 8.81 19.01
CA VAL A 103 -6.52 8.16 17.79
C VAL A 103 -7.59 7.16 18.19
N CYS A 104 -8.81 7.45 17.78
CA CYS A 104 -9.98 6.64 18.05
C CYS A 104 -10.37 5.87 16.78
N PRO A 105 -11.07 4.74 16.88
CA PRO A 105 -11.75 4.15 15.73
C PRO A 105 -12.62 5.20 15.04
N ALA A 106 -12.67 5.18 13.71
CA ALA A 106 -13.70 5.94 13.01
C ALA A 106 -15.06 5.46 13.52
N ALA A 107 -15.83 6.38 14.09
CA ALA A 107 -17.21 6.07 14.44
C ALA A 107 -17.89 5.64 13.13
N ALA A 108 -18.29 4.37 13.04
CA ALA A 108 -19.17 3.91 11.97
C ALA A 108 -20.33 4.90 11.95
N ALA A 109 -20.38 5.71 10.90
CA ALA A 109 -21.25 6.86 10.69
C ALA A 109 -22.26 7.02 11.83
N ALA A 110 -21.94 7.87 12.80
CA ALA A 110 -22.78 8.11 13.97
C ALA A 110 -24.24 8.18 13.50
N ALA A 111 -25.04 7.21 13.94
CA ALA A 111 -26.46 7.21 13.69
C ALA A 111 -27.00 8.60 14.06
N PRO A 112 -27.88 9.20 13.23
CA PRO A 112 -28.48 10.47 13.56
C PRO A 112 -29.19 10.30 14.91
N ARG A 113 -28.75 11.06 15.90
CA ARG A 113 -29.45 11.15 17.19
C ARG A 113 -30.79 11.83 16.90
N THR A 114 -31.85 11.03 16.75
CA THR A 114 -33.25 11.44 16.82
C THR A 114 -33.62 11.80 18.25
#